data_AF-A0A969HJM9-F1
#
_entry.id   AF-A0A969HJM9-F1
#
_cell.length_a   1.000
_cell.length_b   1.000
_cell.length_c   1.000
_cell.angle_alpha   90.00
_cell.angle_beta   90.00
_cell.angle_gamma   90.00
#
_symmetry.space_group_name_H-M   'P 1'
#
loop_
_entity.id
_entity.type
_entity.pdbx_description
1 polymer ?
#
loop_
_entity_poly.entity_id
_entity_poly.type
_entity_poly.pdbx_seq_one_letter_code
_entity_poly.pdbx_strand_id
1 'polypeptide(L)'
;MVGLEPIGTLPDFEDISQKSLGAYFNGIRHSLSTVLEYSFFRTLAMAQDFTGRVVQDIDGTLPNILLFMARTNHEVLYYEKVAINPKGKLVSLEELGEKANELPDSTIYGTRIDYRRGDEPDERKTLYYFQMNLDDNPYFSEGGFRFQGLKQRADVYGYLNSLDITNTYIKSASYLMYRDHFSKIRNLILDKTQYLLQDDSGIPLKYFDQDQWDLTFYGSYVSPIALFQVRYQSDLRAMYAKGKEVKPLPFGIGYQFRAGTSNLMKAVKK
;
A
#
# COMPACT_ATOMS: atom_id res chain seq x y z
N MET A 1 -6.23 -0.73 -0.83
CA MET A 1 -4.79 -0.74 -1.20
C MET A 1 -4.63 -0.05 -2.54
N VAL A 2 -3.51 0.65 -2.73
CA VAL A 2 -3.17 1.37 -3.96
C VAL A 2 -1.69 1.16 -4.21
N GLY A 3 -1.31 0.90 -5.46
CA GLY A 3 0.08 0.80 -5.90
C GLY A 3 0.23 1.23 -7.35
N LEU A 4 1.47 1.26 -7.85
CA LEU A 4 1.74 1.51 -9.26
C LEU A 4 1.84 0.21 -10.06
N GLU A 5 1.93 -0.90 -9.36
CA GLU A 5 2.04 -2.24 -9.91
C GLU A 5 0.69 -2.69 -10.48
N PRO A 6 0.69 -3.43 -11.60
CA PRO A 6 -0.53 -3.95 -12.20
C PRO A 6 -1.40 -4.71 -11.21
N ILE A 7 -2.72 -4.64 -11.41
CA ILE A 7 -3.67 -5.37 -10.57
C ILE A 7 -3.52 -6.89 -10.74
N GLY A 8 -3.05 -7.34 -11.91
CA GLY A 8 -2.91 -8.74 -12.28
C GLY A 8 -4.22 -9.44 -12.61
N THR A 9 -4.10 -10.71 -12.97
CA THR A 9 -5.20 -11.59 -13.35
C THR A 9 -5.33 -12.73 -12.33
N LEU A 10 -6.56 -13.22 -12.13
CA LEU A 10 -6.78 -14.39 -11.29
C LEU A 10 -6.02 -15.58 -11.92
N PRO A 11 -5.08 -16.22 -11.20
CA PRO A 11 -4.31 -17.33 -11.76
C PRO A 11 -5.21 -18.50 -12.15
N ASP A 12 -5.03 -19.03 -13.36
CA ASP A 12 -5.65 -20.28 -13.78
C ASP A 12 -4.85 -21.45 -13.23
N PHE A 13 -5.21 -21.90 -12.03
CA PHE A 13 -4.48 -22.96 -11.36
C PHE A 13 -4.57 -24.31 -12.08
N GLU A 14 -5.60 -24.54 -12.91
CA GLU A 14 -5.68 -25.76 -13.72
C GLU A 14 -4.62 -25.73 -14.81
N ASP A 15 -4.52 -24.64 -15.57
CA ASP A 15 -3.50 -24.47 -16.62
C ASP A 15 -2.07 -24.42 -16.03
N ILE A 16 -1.86 -23.68 -14.93
CA ILE A 16 -0.57 -23.64 -14.23
C ILE A 16 -0.14 -25.03 -13.78
N SER A 17 -1.08 -25.85 -13.30
CA SER A 17 -0.80 -27.21 -12.86
C SER A 17 -0.34 -28.13 -13.99
N GLN A 18 -0.87 -27.93 -15.20
CA GLN A 18 -0.49 -28.67 -16.40
C GLN A 18 0.85 -28.20 -16.96
N LYS A 19 1.18 -26.91 -16.84
CA LYS A 19 2.45 -26.33 -17.30
C LYS A 19 3.61 -26.61 -16.34
N SER A 20 3.63 -25.98 -15.17
CA SER A 20 4.66 -26.18 -14.14
C SER A 20 4.35 -25.41 -12.85
N LEU A 21 3.82 -26.11 -11.84
CA LEU A 21 3.67 -25.56 -10.48
C LEU A 21 5.00 -25.10 -9.90
N GLY A 22 6.09 -25.82 -10.18
CA GLY A 22 7.42 -25.52 -9.67
C GLY A 22 7.93 -24.16 -10.15
N ALA A 23 7.74 -23.84 -11.44
CA ALA A 23 8.13 -22.54 -11.99
C ALA A 23 7.30 -21.41 -11.36
N TYR A 24 5.98 -21.60 -11.24
CA TYR A 24 5.08 -20.63 -10.63
C TYR A 24 5.47 -20.29 -9.18
N PHE A 25 5.60 -21.30 -8.31
CA PHE A 25 5.95 -21.06 -6.91
C PHE A 25 7.39 -20.54 -6.73
N ASN A 26 8.32 -20.90 -7.62
CA ASN A 26 9.64 -20.29 -7.63
C ASN A 26 9.58 -18.80 -7.99
N GLY A 27 8.76 -18.42 -8.97
CA GLY A 27 8.51 -17.02 -9.32
C GLY A 27 7.90 -16.23 -8.15
N ILE A 28 6.89 -16.80 -7.49
CA ILE A 28 6.26 -16.20 -6.31
C ILE A 28 7.33 -15.99 -5.21
N ARG A 29 8.10 -17.03 -4.89
CA ARG A 29 9.19 -16.96 -3.91
C ARG A 29 10.22 -15.88 -4.25
N HIS A 30 10.59 -15.76 -5.53
CA HIS A 30 11.52 -14.73 -6.00
C HIS A 30 10.93 -13.33 -5.76
N SER A 31 9.68 -13.12 -6.18
CA SER A 31 9.01 -11.82 -6.09
C SER A 31 8.76 -11.36 -4.65
N LEU A 32 8.66 -12.30 -3.71
CA LEU A 32 8.51 -12.04 -2.27
C LEU A 32 9.85 -11.96 -1.51
N SER A 33 10.97 -12.27 -2.14
CA SER A 33 12.28 -12.37 -1.45
C SER A 33 12.61 -11.11 -0.65
N THR A 34 12.43 -9.93 -1.26
CA THR A 34 12.78 -8.66 -0.62
C THR A 34 11.91 -8.34 0.60
N VAL A 35 10.60 -8.58 0.53
CA VAL A 35 9.71 -8.31 1.66
C VAL A 35 9.94 -9.29 2.81
N LEU A 36 10.30 -10.54 2.52
CA LEU A 36 10.60 -11.55 3.52
C LEU A 36 11.97 -11.33 4.17
N GLU A 37 12.95 -10.82 3.42
CA GLU A 37 14.31 -10.58 3.92
C GLU A 37 14.45 -9.23 4.65
N TYR A 38 13.86 -8.16 4.10
CA TYR A 38 14.05 -6.79 4.58
C TYR A 38 12.81 -6.16 5.21
N SER A 39 11.68 -6.88 5.29
CA SER A 39 10.38 -6.38 5.75
C SER A 39 9.68 -5.37 4.80
N PHE A 40 10.18 -5.13 3.59
CA PHE A 40 9.56 -4.26 2.59
C PHE A 40 9.90 -4.68 1.16
N PHE A 41 9.02 -4.34 0.22
CA PHE A 41 9.29 -4.53 -1.21
C PHE A 41 10.22 -3.44 -1.76
N ARG A 42 11.01 -3.80 -2.77
CA ARG A 42 11.81 -2.84 -3.56
C ARG A 42 11.10 -2.52 -4.86
N THR A 43 10.82 -1.24 -5.10
CA THR A 43 10.10 -0.77 -6.30
C THR A 43 10.70 -1.28 -7.61
N LEU A 44 12.03 -1.28 -7.74
CA LEU A 44 12.71 -1.79 -8.93
C LEU A 44 12.51 -3.29 -9.16
N ALA A 45 12.45 -4.08 -8.08
CA ALA A 45 12.18 -5.51 -8.17
C ALA A 45 10.72 -5.74 -8.57
N MET A 46 9.78 -5.05 -7.91
CA MET A 46 8.34 -5.14 -8.24
C MET A 46 8.05 -4.78 -9.70
N ALA A 47 8.71 -3.73 -10.22
CA ALA A 47 8.56 -3.30 -11.62
C ALA A 47 9.05 -4.33 -12.65
N GLN A 48 9.80 -5.34 -12.22
CA GLN A 48 10.21 -6.47 -13.05
C GLN A 48 9.33 -7.70 -12.75
N ASP A 49 9.18 -8.04 -11.48
CA ASP A 49 8.59 -9.30 -11.03
C ASP A 49 7.07 -9.37 -11.22
N PHE A 50 6.36 -8.24 -11.13
CA PHE A 50 4.89 -8.20 -11.16
C PHE A 50 4.33 -7.84 -12.55
N THR A 51 5.08 -8.11 -13.61
CA THR A 51 4.74 -7.68 -14.98
C THR A 51 4.35 -8.82 -15.91
N GLY A 52 4.41 -10.07 -15.46
CA GLY A 52 4.25 -11.24 -16.32
C GLY A 52 5.48 -11.52 -17.19
N ARG A 53 6.52 -10.67 -17.16
CA ARG A 53 7.72 -10.82 -18.01
C ARG A 53 8.67 -11.90 -17.50
N VAL A 54 8.76 -12.09 -16.18
CA VAL A 54 9.61 -13.11 -15.55
C VAL A 54 8.87 -14.45 -15.46
N VAL A 55 7.65 -14.42 -14.90
CA VAL A 55 6.72 -15.54 -14.88
C VAL A 55 5.37 -15.02 -15.35
N GLN A 56 4.84 -15.59 -16.43
CA GLN A 56 3.64 -15.10 -17.10
C GLN A 56 2.44 -14.98 -16.16
N ASP A 57 2.26 -15.97 -15.29
CA ASP A 57 1.15 -16.04 -14.34
C ASP A 57 1.33 -15.15 -13.09
N ILE A 58 2.40 -14.33 -13.06
CA ILE A 58 2.66 -13.30 -12.06
C ILE A 58 2.64 -11.93 -12.75
N ASP A 59 1.47 -11.55 -13.23
CA ASP A 59 1.20 -10.35 -14.05
C ASP A 59 0.72 -9.14 -13.23
N GLY A 60 0.87 -9.19 -11.90
CA GLY A 60 0.49 -8.10 -11.01
C GLY A 60 0.55 -8.49 -9.53
N THR A 61 -0.17 -7.75 -8.70
CA THR A 61 -0.17 -7.95 -7.24
C THR A 61 -1.10 -9.07 -6.77
N LEU A 62 -2.13 -9.41 -7.55
CA LEU A 62 -3.15 -10.38 -7.16
C LEU A 62 -2.59 -11.75 -6.75
N PRO A 63 -1.68 -12.41 -7.51
CA PRO A 63 -1.11 -13.70 -7.10
C PRO A 63 -0.47 -13.67 -5.70
N ASN A 64 0.24 -12.58 -5.39
CA ASN A 64 0.88 -12.41 -4.08
C ASN A 64 -0.13 -12.13 -2.97
N ILE A 65 -1.17 -11.34 -3.23
CA ILE A 65 -2.27 -11.11 -2.28
C ILE A 65 -2.96 -12.43 -1.92
N LEU A 66 -3.30 -13.25 -2.92
CA LEU A 66 -3.93 -14.56 -2.71
C LEU A 66 -3.05 -15.49 -1.89
N LEU A 67 -1.73 -15.52 -2.18
CA LEU A 67 -0.80 -16.30 -1.38
C LEU A 67 -0.80 -15.84 0.08
N PHE A 68 -0.67 -14.54 0.34
CA PHE A 68 -0.67 -14.03 1.72
C PHE A 68 -1.98 -14.34 2.45
N MET A 69 -3.13 -14.22 1.78
CA MET A 69 -4.43 -14.62 2.33
C MET A 69 -4.42 -16.10 2.75
N ALA A 70 -4.04 -16.99 1.84
CA ALA A 70 -3.96 -18.43 2.14
C ALA A 70 -2.98 -18.73 3.28
N ARG A 71 -1.81 -18.09 3.30
CA ARG A 71 -0.77 -18.27 4.34
C ARG A 71 -1.15 -17.70 5.70
N THR A 72 -2.13 -16.80 5.75
CA THR A 72 -2.63 -16.17 6.98
C THR A 72 -4.02 -16.67 7.38
N ASN A 73 -4.43 -17.85 6.86
CA ASN A 73 -5.71 -18.48 7.16
C ASN A 73 -6.92 -17.62 6.77
N HIS A 74 -6.85 -16.95 5.61
CA HIS A 74 -7.99 -16.26 5.03
C HIS A 74 -8.52 -17.04 3.82
N GLU A 75 -9.84 -17.19 3.76
CA GLU A 75 -10.56 -17.80 2.66
C GLU A 75 -11.11 -16.70 1.74
N VAL A 76 -10.86 -16.84 0.44
CA VAL A 76 -11.45 -15.96 -0.58
C VAL A 76 -12.85 -16.44 -0.89
N LEU A 77 -13.83 -15.54 -0.74
CA LEU A 77 -15.25 -15.83 -0.94
C LEU A 77 -15.73 -15.35 -2.31
N TYR A 78 -15.17 -14.24 -2.79
CA TYR A 78 -15.56 -13.61 -4.03
C TYR A 78 -14.40 -12.78 -4.60
N TYR A 79 -14.28 -12.78 -5.92
CA TYR A 79 -13.33 -11.97 -6.67
C TYR A 79 -14.06 -11.33 -7.84
N GLU A 80 -13.81 -10.04 -8.05
CA GLU A 80 -14.19 -9.36 -9.29
C GLU A 80 -13.19 -8.27 -9.66
N LYS A 81 -13.15 -7.96 -10.96
CA LYS A 81 -12.54 -6.72 -11.44
C LYS A 81 -13.55 -5.58 -11.27
N VAL A 82 -13.08 -4.46 -10.77
CA VAL A 82 -13.85 -3.24 -10.55
C VAL A 82 -13.19 -2.05 -11.24
N ALA A 83 -13.90 -0.93 -11.32
CA ALA A 83 -13.35 0.30 -11.84
C ALA A 83 -13.84 1.53 -11.05
N ILE A 84 -13.00 2.56 -11.00
CA ILE A 84 -13.42 3.93 -10.63
C ILE A 84 -13.68 4.66 -11.94
N ASN A 85 -14.95 4.97 -12.20
CA ASN A 85 -15.35 5.66 -13.41
C ASN A 85 -14.98 7.17 -13.35
N PRO A 86 -15.08 7.91 -14.46
CA PRO A 86 -14.74 9.35 -14.48
C PRO A 86 -15.58 10.25 -13.57
N LYS A 87 -16.67 9.74 -12.97
CA LYS A 87 -17.46 10.44 -11.94
C LYS A 87 -16.98 10.16 -10.51
N GLY A 88 -15.91 9.36 -10.34
CA GLY A 88 -15.40 8.95 -9.03
C GLY A 88 -16.23 7.87 -8.34
N LYS A 89 -17.10 7.17 -9.07
CA LYS A 89 -17.92 6.08 -8.52
C LYS A 89 -17.25 4.73 -8.78
N LEU A 90 -17.20 3.89 -7.75
CA LEU A 90 -16.86 2.48 -7.85
C LEU A 90 -17.98 1.71 -8.58
N VAL A 91 -17.63 0.95 -9.60
CA VAL A 91 -18.55 0.12 -10.39
C VAL A 91 -17.92 -1.25 -10.65
N SER A 92 -18.73 -2.30 -10.73
CA SER A 92 -18.24 -3.61 -11.18
C SER A 92 -18.15 -3.65 -12.71
N LEU A 93 -17.30 -4.53 -13.26
CA LEU A 93 -17.30 -4.73 -14.72
C LEU A 93 -18.59 -5.38 -15.22
N GLU A 94 -19.26 -6.19 -14.38
CA GLU A 94 -20.56 -6.78 -14.72
C GLU A 94 -21.65 -5.70 -14.84
N GLU A 95 -21.70 -4.74 -13.92
CA GLU A 95 -22.61 -3.58 -13.99
C GLU A 95 -22.41 -2.75 -15.25
N LEU A 96 -21.19 -2.73 -15.79
CA LEU A 96 -20.85 -2.04 -17.01
C LEU A 96 -21.22 -2.86 -18.26
N GLY A 97 -21.26 -4.19 -18.17
CA GLY A 97 -21.61 -5.08 -19.27
C GLY A 97 -20.81 -4.80 -20.54
N GLU A 98 -21.48 -4.77 -21.70
CA GLU A 98 -20.86 -4.44 -22.99
C GLU A 98 -20.22 -3.03 -23.03
N LYS A 99 -20.66 -2.11 -22.17
CA LYS A 99 -20.10 -0.75 -22.06
C LYS A 99 -18.77 -0.71 -21.32
N ALA A 100 -18.29 -1.82 -20.76
CA ALA A 100 -16.96 -1.90 -20.18
C ALA A 100 -15.87 -1.57 -21.22
N ASN A 101 -16.07 -1.95 -22.48
CA ASN A 101 -15.17 -1.62 -23.59
C ASN A 101 -15.27 -0.15 -24.04
N GLU A 102 -16.31 0.56 -23.61
CA GLU A 102 -16.55 1.99 -23.90
C GLU A 102 -16.06 2.89 -22.76
N LEU A 103 -15.54 2.31 -21.67
CA LEU A 103 -14.97 3.08 -20.58
C LEU A 103 -13.81 3.94 -21.12
N PRO A 104 -13.77 5.26 -20.81
CA PRO A 104 -12.68 6.10 -21.26
C PRO A 104 -11.34 5.58 -20.74
N ASP A 105 -10.26 5.81 -21.50
CA ASP A 105 -8.87 5.51 -21.10
C ASP A 105 -8.48 6.08 -19.73
N SER A 106 -9.21 7.08 -19.24
CA SER A 106 -9.01 7.64 -17.90
C SER A 106 -9.51 6.74 -16.75
N THR A 107 -10.24 5.66 -17.03
CA THR A 107 -10.80 4.77 -16.00
C THR A 107 -9.70 4.06 -15.22
N ILE A 108 -9.82 4.00 -13.88
CA ILE A 108 -8.89 3.21 -13.05
C ILE A 108 -9.48 1.85 -12.76
N TYR A 109 -8.84 0.81 -13.26
CA TYR A 109 -9.18 -0.56 -12.94
C TYR A 109 -8.60 -0.99 -11.59
N GLY A 110 -9.35 -1.85 -10.92
CA GLY A 110 -9.02 -2.41 -9.63
C GLY A 110 -9.46 -3.87 -9.53
N THR A 111 -9.04 -4.48 -8.43
CA THR A 111 -9.50 -5.79 -7.99
C THR A 111 -10.23 -5.62 -6.68
N ARG A 112 -11.38 -6.28 -6.55
CA ARG A 112 -12.09 -6.50 -5.29
C ARG A 112 -11.98 -7.97 -4.90
N ILE A 113 -11.63 -8.22 -3.65
CA ILE A 113 -11.64 -9.55 -3.04
C ILE A 113 -12.47 -9.46 -1.78
N ASP A 114 -13.53 -10.24 -1.69
CA ASP A 114 -14.19 -10.47 -0.42
C ASP A 114 -13.64 -11.76 0.19
N TYR A 115 -13.32 -11.70 1.47
CA TYR A 115 -12.65 -12.77 2.18
C TYR A 115 -13.13 -12.84 3.63
N ARG A 116 -12.78 -13.92 4.32
CA ARG A 116 -12.98 -14.07 5.76
C ARG A 116 -11.77 -14.76 6.39
N ARG A 117 -11.60 -14.62 7.70
CA ARG A 117 -10.60 -15.43 8.42
C ARG A 117 -11.22 -16.80 8.72
N GLY A 118 -10.44 -17.88 8.60
CA GLY A 118 -10.95 -19.23 8.79
C GLY A 118 -11.48 -19.52 10.20
N ASP A 119 -10.97 -18.80 11.20
CA ASP A 119 -11.41 -18.81 12.60
C ASP A 119 -12.47 -17.74 12.92
N GLU A 120 -12.88 -16.92 11.96
CA GLU A 120 -13.99 -15.94 12.05
C GLU A 120 -14.93 -16.10 10.84
N PRO A 121 -15.63 -17.24 10.70
CA PRO A 121 -16.34 -17.60 9.47
C PRO A 121 -17.51 -16.66 9.10
N ASP A 122 -18.03 -15.92 10.08
CA ASP A 122 -19.13 -14.97 9.92
C ASP A 122 -18.66 -13.54 9.61
N GLU A 123 -17.36 -13.25 9.72
CA GLU A 123 -16.80 -11.93 9.45
C GLU A 123 -16.31 -11.80 8.00
N ARG A 124 -17.21 -11.34 7.12
CA ARG A 124 -16.85 -10.95 5.74
C ARG A 124 -16.13 -9.60 5.73
N LYS A 125 -14.96 -9.56 5.08
CA LYS A 125 -14.13 -8.37 4.86
C LYS A 125 -13.89 -8.19 3.36
N THR A 126 -13.62 -6.96 2.93
CA THR A 126 -13.36 -6.62 1.53
C THR A 126 -12.02 -5.92 1.38
N LEU A 127 -11.22 -6.37 0.42
CA LEU A 127 -9.98 -5.75 0.01
C LEU A 127 -10.13 -5.22 -1.42
N TYR A 128 -9.84 -3.94 -1.60
CA TYR A 128 -9.68 -3.33 -2.91
C TYR A 128 -8.20 -3.07 -3.19
N TYR A 129 -7.74 -3.38 -4.40
CA TYR A 129 -6.44 -2.95 -4.91
C TYR A 129 -6.63 -2.20 -6.23
N PHE A 130 -6.03 -1.02 -6.34
CA PHE A 130 -6.05 -0.23 -7.57
C PHE A 130 -4.64 0.14 -8.03
N GLN A 131 -4.43 0.12 -9.34
CA GLN A 131 -3.21 0.64 -9.95
C GLN A 131 -3.38 2.14 -10.24
N MET A 132 -2.82 3.00 -9.40
CA MET A 132 -2.92 4.45 -9.57
C MET A 132 -1.79 5.19 -8.87
N ASN A 133 -1.55 6.43 -9.30
CA ASN A 133 -0.55 7.32 -8.72
C ASN A 133 -1.19 8.24 -7.67
N LEU A 134 -0.63 8.24 -6.46
CA LEU A 134 -1.06 9.10 -5.35
C LEU A 134 -0.25 10.41 -5.24
N ASP A 135 0.73 10.62 -6.13
CA ASP A 135 1.39 11.91 -6.29
C ASP A 135 0.39 12.95 -6.80
N ASP A 136 0.54 14.20 -6.38
CA ASP A 136 -0.23 15.32 -6.88
C ASP A 136 0.00 15.53 -8.39
N ASN A 137 1.21 15.23 -8.86
CA ASN A 137 1.67 15.45 -10.23
C ASN A 137 1.74 14.12 -11.02
N PRO A 138 1.78 14.17 -12.37
CA PRO A 138 1.97 12.98 -13.19
C PRO A 138 3.29 12.26 -12.90
N TYR A 139 3.28 10.93 -12.99
CA TYR A 139 4.43 10.07 -12.77
C TYR A 139 4.66 9.16 -13.98
N PHE A 140 5.93 8.96 -14.32
CA PHE A 140 6.37 8.00 -15.33
C PHE A 140 7.12 6.89 -14.59
N SER A 141 6.54 5.70 -14.58
CA SER A 141 7.15 4.54 -13.97
C SER A 141 8.31 4.03 -14.81
N GLU A 142 9.28 3.40 -14.15
CA GLU A 142 10.37 2.71 -14.84
C GLU A 142 9.87 1.53 -15.69
N GLY A 143 8.68 0.99 -15.39
CA GLY A 143 7.99 -0.02 -16.19
C GLY A 143 7.41 0.51 -17.51
N GLY A 144 7.51 1.81 -17.79
CA GLY A 144 7.02 2.46 -19.01
C GLY A 144 5.57 2.97 -18.92
N PHE A 145 4.89 2.79 -17.79
CA PHE A 145 3.55 3.31 -17.58
C PHE A 145 3.55 4.79 -17.19
N ARG A 146 2.61 5.55 -17.73
CA ARG A 146 2.36 6.94 -17.36
C ARG A 146 1.07 7.02 -16.55
N PHE A 147 1.16 7.63 -15.37
CA PHE A 147 0.03 7.84 -14.49
C PHE A 147 -0.20 9.33 -14.28
N GLN A 148 -1.45 9.77 -14.41
CA GLN A 148 -1.83 11.13 -14.04
C GLN A 148 -1.80 11.28 -12.51
N GLY A 149 -1.51 12.49 -12.02
CA GLY A 149 -1.50 12.78 -10.59
C GLY A 149 -2.87 13.18 -10.06
N LEU A 150 -2.99 13.27 -8.73
CA LEU A 150 -4.24 13.62 -8.05
C LEU A 150 -4.74 15.04 -8.38
N LYS A 151 -3.91 15.94 -8.92
CA LYS A 151 -4.37 17.24 -9.44
C LYS A 151 -5.19 17.10 -10.72
N GLN A 152 -4.89 16.10 -11.55
CA GLN A 152 -5.63 15.84 -12.80
C GLN A 152 -6.75 14.81 -12.61
N ARG A 153 -6.76 14.09 -11.49
CA ARG A 153 -7.65 12.97 -11.21
C ARG A 153 -8.62 13.29 -10.07
N ALA A 154 -9.52 14.22 -10.34
CA ALA A 154 -10.58 14.59 -9.40
C ALA A 154 -11.53 13.43 -9.08
N ASP A 155 -11.71 12.51 -10.02
CA ASP A 155 -12.43 11.24 -9.85
C ASP A 155 -11.77 10.33 -8.81
N VAL A 156 -10.46 10.12 -8.92
CA VAL A 156 -9.68 9.32 -7.95
C VAL A 156 -9.67 10.00 -6.59
N TYR A 157 -9.36 11.30 -6.53
CA TYR A 157 -9.34 12.04 -5.28
C TYR A 157 -10.73 12.06 -4.62
N GLY A 158 -11.80 12.23 -5.41
CA GLY A 158 -13.18 12.19 -4.95
C GLY A 158 -13.56 10.82 -4.39
N TYR A 159 -13.15 9.73 -5.06
CA TYR A 159 -13.33 8.38 -4.55
C TYR A 159 -12.60 8.16 -3.22
N LEU A 160 -11.30 8.50 -3.15
CA LEU A 160 -10.53 8.35 -1.91
C LEU A 160 -11.13 9.19 -0.76
N ASN A 161 -11.64 10.38 -1.09
CA ASN A 161 -12.29 11.27 -0.14
C ASN A 161 -13.69 10.79 0.28
N SER A 162 -14.37 9.93 -0.48
CA SER A 162 -15.67 9.39 -0.09
C SER A 162 -15.57 8.21 0.88
N LEU A 163 -14.39 7.58 0.98
CA LEU A 163 -14.15 6.47 1.91
C LEU A 163 -14.28 6.92 3.37
N ASP A 164 -14.81 6.05 4.23
CA ASP A 164 -14.84 6.27 5.67
C ASP A 164 -13.54 5.76 6.31
N ILE A 165 -12.48 6.57 6.19
CA ILE A 165 -11.13 6.20 6.64
C ILE A 165 -11.01 6.47 8.14
N THR A 166 -11.14 5.45 8.97
CA THR A 166 -10.92 5.58 10.43
C THR A 166 -9.48 5.31 10.83
N ASN A 167 -8.83 4.34 10.19
CA ASN A 167 -7.51 3.85 10.58
C ASN A 167 -6.54 3.92 9.39
N THR A 168 -5.35 4.45 9.63
CA THR A 168 -4.27 4.50 8.63
C THR A 168 -3.01 3.85 9.18
N TYR A 169 -2.39 3.00 8.36
CA TYR A 169 -1.10 2.39 8.66
C TYR A 169 -0.10 2.68 7.55
N ILE A 170 1.09 3.17 7.90
CA ILE A 170 2.12 3.59 6.95
C ILE A 170 3.46 2.97 7.35
N LYS A 171 4.13 2.33 6.38
CA LYS A 171 5.40 1.65 6.62
C LYS A 171 6.23 1.64 5.35
N SER A 172 7.54 1.85 5.49
CA SER A 172 8.49 1.81 4.36
C SER A 172 7.98 2.59 3.14
N ALA A 173 7.41 3.76 3.37
CA ALA A 173 6.66 4.56 2.39
C ALA A 173 7.57 5.51 1.59
N SER A 174 8.84 5.14 1.40
CA SER A 174 9.85 5.88 0.62
C SER A 174 9.97 7.37 0.95
N TYR A 175 9.54 7.79 2.15
CA TYR A 175 9.51 9.19 2.59
C TYR A 175 8.79 10.09 1.57
N LEU A 176 7.77 9.58 0.88
CA LEU A 176 7.09 10.30 -0.21
C LEU A 176 6.31 11.50 0.32
N MET A 177 5.62 11.35 1.45
CA MET A 177 4.83 12.41 2.09
C MET A 177 5.68 13.51 2.76
N TYR A 178 7.00 13.47 2.61
CA TYR A 178 7.88 14.59 2.93
C TYR A 178 7.88 15.64 1.83
N ARG A 179 7.54 15.26 0.60
CA ARG A 179 7.61 16.11 -0.57
C ARG A 179 6.34 16.93 -0.68
N ASP A 180 6.44 18.13 -1.25
CA ASP A 180 5.29 19.03 -1.41
C ASP A 180 4.26 18.47 -2.40
N HIS A 181 4.71 17.71 -3.40
CA HIS A 181 3.85 17.09 -4.40
C HIS A 181 3.19 15.78 -3.92
N PHE A 182 3.28 15.43 -2.64
CA PHE A 182 2.43 14.40 -2.02
C PHE A 182 1.44 15.02 -1.03
N SER A 183 1.12 16.30 -1.20
CA SER A 183 0.30 17.05 -0.25
C SER A 183 -1.15 16.55 -0.20
N LYS A 184 -1.76 16.18 -1.33
CA LYS A 184 -3.18 15.78 -1.34
C LYS A 184 -3.41 14.52 -0.54
N ILE A 185 -2.63 13.47 -0.77
CA ILE A 185 -2.78 12.21 -0.01
C ILE A 185 -2.39 12.40 1.47
N ARG A 186 -1.33 13.16 1.76
CA ARG A 186 -0.92 13.47 3.14
C ARG A 186 -2.04 14.17 3.89
N ASN A 187 -2.62 15.22 3.32
CA ASN A 187 -3.69 15.98 3.95
C ASN A 187 -4.97 15.15 4.07
N LEU A 188 -5.32 14.38 3.04
CA LEU A 188 -6.47 13.48 3.11
C LEU A 188 -6.37 12.49 4.29
N ILE A 189 -5.18 11.91 4.50
CA ILE A 189 -4.91 11.03 5.64
C ILE A 189 -5.09 11.78 6.97
N LEU A 190 -4.43 12.93 7.12
CA LEU A 190 -4.50 13.74 8.35
C LEU A 190 -5.93 14.21 8.65
N ASP A 191 -6.69 14.58 7.64
CA ASP A 191 -8.05 15.10 7.79
C ASP A 191 -9.01 13.98 8.21
N LYS A 192 -8.91 12.81 7.59
CA LYS A 192 -9.92 11.75 7.72
C LYS A 192 -9.64 10.74 8.83
N THR A 193 -8.38 10.34 9.03
CA THR A 193 -8.06 9.26 9.96
C THR A 193 -8.30 9.68 11.41
N GLN A 194 -8.77 8.75 12.23
CA GLN A 194 -8.86 8.87 13.69
C GLN A 194 -7.62 8.31 14.36
N TYR A 195 -7.12 7.18 13.84
CA TYR A 195 -5.93 6.49 14.33
C TYR A 195 -4.92 6.35 13.21
N LEU A 196 -3.68 6.74 13.46
CA LEU A 196 -2.56 6.58 12.53
C LEU A 196 -1.41 5.87 13.22
N LEU A 197 -0.89 4.81 12.59
CA LEU A 197 0.34 4.16 13.03
C LEU A 197 1.36 4.20 11.90
N GLN A 198 2.56 4.73 12.15
CA GLN A 198 3.58 4.83 11.12
C GLN A 198 5.00 4.64 11.62
N ASP A 199 5.91 4.20 10.75
CA ASP A 199 7.34 4.41 10.95
C ASP A 199 7.76 5.84 10.55
N ASP A 200 9.05 6.15 10.67
CA ASP A 200 9.58 7.48 10.30
C ASP A 200 9.50 7.77 8.80
N SER A 201 9.20 6.80 7.95
CA SER A 201 9.11 7.00 6.50
C SER A 201 7.75 7.53 6.02
N GLY A 202 6.78 7.68 6.94
CA GLY A 202 5.45 8.20 6.66
C GLY A 202 5.37 9.73 6.60
N ILE A 203 4.39 10.30 7.30
CA ILE A 203 4.15 11.74 7.40
C ILE A 203 5.13 12.36 8.41
N PRO A 204 5.86 13.43 8.06
CA PRO A 204 6.75 14.13 9.00
C PRO A 204 6.04 14.62 10.27
N LEU A 205 6.74 14.59 11.41
CA LEU A 205 6.24 14.99 12.73
C LEU A 205 5.69 16.43 12.71
N LYS A 206 6.35 17.33 11.99
CA LYS A 206 5.93 18.74 11.84
C LYS A 206 4.50 18.95 11.31
N TYR A 207 3.88 17.95 10.70
CA TYR A 207 2.48 18.04 10.21
C TYR A 207 1.45 17.61 11.25
N PHE A 208 1.88 17.11 12.42
CA PHE A 208 0.98 16.74 13.52
C PHE A 208 0.90 17.88 14.52
N ASP A 209 -0.22 18.58 14.49
CA ASP A 209 -0.55 19.60 15.50
C ASP A 209 -0.78 18.94 16.87
N GLN A 210 0.00 19.33 17.87
CA GLN A 210 -0.08 18.76 19.23
C GLN A 210 -1.41 19.09 19.92
N ASP A 211 -2.11 20.13 19.50
CA ASP A 211 -3.43 20.47 20.04
C ASP A 211 -4.54 19.58 19.45
N GLN A 212 -4.28 18.92 18.32
CA GLN A 212 -5.22 18.04 17.62
C GLN A 212 -4.90 16.55 17.76
N TRP A 213 -3.65 16.21 18.12
CA TRP A 213 -3.17 14.82 18.13
C TRP A 213 -2.50 14.42 19.45
N ASP A 214 -2.86 13.25 19.94
CA ASP A 214 -2.12 12.53 20.97
C ASP A 214 -1.11 11.57 20.33
N LEU A 215 0.18 11.84 20.56
CA LEU A 215 1.27 11.07 19.97
C LEU A 215 1.91 10.12 20.99
N THR A 216 2.09 8.85 20.59
CA THR A 216 2.85 7.84 21.35
C THR A 216 3.97 7.30 20.49
N PHE A 217 5.19 7.27 21.03
CA PHE A 217 6.39 6.80 20.32
C PHE A 217 6.84 5.44 20.84
N TYR A 218 7.38 4.61 19.95
CA TYR A 218 7.87 3.26 20.24
C TYR A 218 9.24 3.02 19.61
N GLY A 219 10.13 2.33 20.31
CA GLY A 219 11.43 1.90 19.78
C GLY A 219 12.48 3.02 19.82
N SER A 220 13.24 3.19 18.74
CA SER A 220 14.34 4.16 18.65
C SER A 220 14.44 4.80 17.29
N TYR A 221 14.60 6.12 17.25
CA TYR A 221 14.92 6.86 16.03
C TYR A 221 16.30 7.49 16.12
N VAL A 222 17.23 7.08 15.25
CA VAL A 222 18.57 7.67 15.12
C VAL A 222 18.67 8.50 13.84
N SER A 223 18.45 7.86 12.69
CA SER A 223 18.38 8.51 11.38
C SER A 223 17.75 7.56 10.36
N PRO A 224 17.24 8.08 9.24
CA PRO A 224 16.91 7.26 8.08
C PRO A 224 18.12 6.46 7.59
N ILE A 225 17.87 5.41 6.79
CA ILE A 225 18.92 4.71 6.05
C ILE A 225 19.62 5.67 5.06
N ALA A 226 20.82 5.31 4.60
CA ALA A 226 21.64 6.17 3.74
C ALA A 226 20.89 6.74 2.52
N LEU A 227 20.05 5.91 1.87
CA LEU A 227 19.22 6.31 0.72
C LEU A 227 18.29 7.50 1.02
N PHE A 228 17.84 7.64 2.27
CA PHE A 228 16.88 8.65 2.72
C PHE A 228 17.46 9.60 3.77
N GLN A 229 18.79 9.69 3.91
CA GLN A 229 19.44 10.48 4.96
C GLN A 229 18.98 11.95 4.98
N VAL A 230 18.69 12.52 3.81
CA VAL A 230 18.14 13.88 3.62
C VAL A 230 16.71 14.08 4.15
N ARG A 231 16.10 13.05 4.75
CA ARG A 231 14.77 13.06 5.37
C ARG A 231 14.84 12.99 6.90
N TYR A 232 16.02 13.23 7.45
CA TYR A 232 16.23 13.32 8.89
C TYR A 232 15.32 14.37 9.54
N GLN A 233 14.78 14.03 10.71
CA GLN A 233 13.87 14.85 11.50
C GLN A 233 14.49 15.14 12.88
N SER A 234 15.01 16.36 13.07
CA SER A 234 15.67 16.76 14.33
C SER A 234 14.69 16.82 15.50
N ASP A 235 13.46 17.25 15.25
CA ASP A 235 12.33 17.23 16.17
C ASP A 235 11.95 15.81 16.60
N LEU A 236 11.86 14.88 15.65
CA LEU A 236 11.62 13.46 15.96
C LEU A 236 12.76 12.88 16.80
N ARG A 237 14.02 13.17 16.45
CA ARG A 237 15.18 12.75 17.26
C ARG A 237 15.10 13.28 18.69
N ALA A 238 14.70 14.54 18.87
CA ALA A 238 14.53 15.12 20.19
C ALA A 238 13.43 14.40 21.00
N MET A 239 12.32 14.00 20.36
CA MET A 239 11.27 13.22 21.03
C MET A 239 11.79 11.87 21.52
N TYR A 240 12.54 11.14 20.69
CA TYR A 240 13.12 9.86 21.10
C TYR A 240 14.23 9.99 22.16
N ALA A 241 14.97 11.10 22.17
CA ALA A 241 16.02 11.37 23.16
C ALA A 241 15.47 11.61 24.58
N LYS A 242 14.20 12.05 24.72
CA LYS A 242 13.56 12.25 26.04
C LYS A 242 13.34 10.95 26.81
N GLY A 243 13.29 9.80 26.12
CA GLY A 243 13.40 8.44 26.68
C GLY A 243 12.23 7.95 27.54
N LYS A 244 11.81 8.69 28.57
CA LYS A 244 10.81 8.26 29.56
C LYS A 244 9.42 8.04 28.98
N GLU A 245 9.09 8.70 27.88
CA GLU A 245 7.77 8.63 27.21
C GLU A 245 7.76 7.66 26.03
N VAL A 246 8.91 7.09 25.67
CA VAL A 246 9.04 6.16 24.54
C VAL A 246 8.82 4.73 25.03
N LYS A 247 7.89 4.03 24.38
CA LYS A 247 7.55 2.65 24.70
C LYS A 247 8.49 1.66 24.00
N PRO A 248 8.69 0.45 24.54
CA PRO A 248 9.48 -0.57 23.86
C PRO A 248 8.84 -1.03 22.55
N LEU A 249 9.68 -1.41 21.58
CA LEU A 249 9.27 -2.04 20.33
C LEU A 249 10.03 -3.37 20.18
N PRO A 250 9.39 -4.53 20.43
CA PRO A 250 10.09 -5.81 20.57
C PRO A 250 10.42 -6.48 19.23
N PHE A 251 10.10 -5.85 18.10
CA PHE A 251 10.32 -6.38 16.75
C PHE A 251 10.86 -5.30 15.83
N GLY A 252 11.41 -5.71 14.70
CA GLY A 252 11.88 -4.80 13.67
C GLY A 252 10.82 -4.50 12.61
N ILE A 253 10.84 -3.28 12.09
CA ILE A 253 9.87 -2.76 11.12
C ILE A 253 10.47 -1.61 10.29
N GLY A 254 9.87 -1.33 9.14
CA GLY A 254 10.24 -0.20 8.29
C GLY A 254 11.56 -0.45 7.55
N TYR A 255 12.22 0.63 7.12
CA TYR A 255 13.56 0.52 6.52
C TYR A 255 14.64 0.08 7.52
N GLN A 256 14.46 0.42 8.81
CA GLN A 256 15.33 0.00 9.90
C GLN A 256 14.85 -1.33 10.51
N PHE A 257 14.59 -2.34 9.68
CA PHE A 257 13.87 -3.58 10.02
C PHE A 257 14.51 -4.52 11.05
N ARG A 258 15.68 -4.19 11.61
CA ARG A 258 16.30 -4.98 12.68
C ARG A 258 15.65 -4.63 14.02
N ALA A 259 15.42 -5.64 14.85
CA ALA A 259 14.92 -5.41 16.20
C ALA A 259 15.85 -4.47 16.97
N GLY A 260 15.28 -3.50 17.68
CA GLY A 260 16.03 -2.49 18.42
C GLY A 260 16.56 -1.32 17.58
N THR A 261 16.34 -1.28 16.26
CA THR A 261 16.73 -0.13 15.41
C THR A 261 15.54 0.64 14.84
N SER A 262 14.35 0.06 14.87
CA SER A 262 13.14 0.64 14.29
C SER A 262 12.43 1.59 15.23
N ASN A 263 11.55 2.41 14.66
CA ASN A 263 10.64 3.26 15.40
C ASN A 263 9.20 3.10 14.90
N LEU A 264 8.23 3.39 15.77
CA LEU A 264 6.84 3.61 15.39
C LEU A 264 6.28 4.82 16.13
N MET A 265 5.40 5.55 15.47
CA MET A 265 4.60 6.62 16.04
C MET A 265 3.13 6.27 15.86
N LYS A 266 2.40 6.21 16.97
CA LYS A 266 0.94 6.15 16.99
C LYS A 266 0.43 7.56 17.22
N ALA A 267 -0.43 8.05 16.34
CA ALA A 267 -1.18 9.29 16.51
C ALA A 267 -2.67 8.97 16.65
N VAL A 268 -3.31 9.57 17.64
CA VAL A 268 -4.77 9.50 17.85
C VAL A 268 -5.30 10.91 17.84
N LYS A 269 -6.33 11.17 17.03
CA LYS A 269 -6.96 12.49 16.97
C LYS A 269 -7.78 12.72 18.24
N LYS A 270 -7.69 13.92 18.81
CA LYS A 270 -8.38 14.33 20.04
C LYS A 270 -9.86 14.58 19.82
#